data_AF-A0A2H6LNL6-F1
#
_entry.id   AF-A0A2H6LNL6-F1
#
_cell.length_a   1.000
_cell.length_b   1.000
_cell.length_c   1.000
_cell.angle_alpha   90.00
_cell.angle_beta   90.00
_cell.angle_gamma   90.00
#
_symmetry.space_group_name_H-M   'P 1'
#
loop_
_entity.id
_entity.type
_entity.pdbx_description
1 polymer ?
#
loop_
_entity_poly.entity_id
_entity_poly.type
_entity_poly.pdbx_seq_one_letter_code
_entity_poly.pdbx_strand_id
1 'polypeptide(L)'
;MPEVGERGSESSKPSVRQRILLVLAVGFAIAGITRFLHVKSQASNTVKTVTIPTIKTVTALGRLEPKGQVIKLSAPASSQGSRVETLLVNEGFKVNAGQAIATRKLQSADPADMF
;
A
#
# COMPACT_ATOMS: atom_id res chain seq x y z
N MET A 1 -29.63 -37.22 -98.67
CA MET A 1 -28.53 -36.66 -97.86
C MET A 1 -28.41 -35.18 -98.20
N PRO A 2 -28.59 -34.28 -97.22
CA PRO A 2 -27.71 -33.10 -97.07
C PRO A 2 -27.31 -32.84 -95.60
N GLU A 3 -26.04 -32.59 -95.32
CA GLU A 3 -25.40 -31.28 -95.07
C GLU A 3 -25.71 -30.71 -93.67
N VAL A 4 -24.76 -30.89 -92.73
CA VAL A 4 -24.79 -30.28 -91.40
C VAL A 4 -23.75 -29.16 -91.37
N GLY A 5 -24.25 -27.93 -91.26
CA GLY A 5 -23.48 -26.69 -91.23
C GLY A 5 -22.74 -26.45 -89.93
N GLU A 6 -21.58 -25.81 -90.09
CA GLU A 6 -20.68 -25.27 -89.07
C GLU A 6 -21.31 -24.09 -88.32
N ARG A 7 -20.99 -23.91 -87.02
CA ARG A 7 -20.97 -22.59 -86.37
C ARG A 7 -19.87 -22.47 -85.31
N GLY A 8 -18.78 -21.81 -85.73
CA GLY A 8 -18.26 -20.59 -85.10
C GLY A 8 -17.80 -20.67 -83.65
N SER A 9 -16.51 -20.96 -83.47
CA SER A 9 -15.74 -20.65 -82.27
C SER A 9 -15.35 -19.17 -82.25
N GLU A 10 -16.08 -18.35 -81.49
CA GLU A 10 -15.68 -16.95 -81.27
C GLU A 10 -14.61 -16.85 -80.17
N SER A 11 -13.36 -16.74 -80.60
CA SER A 11 -12.22 -16.37 -79.74
C SER A 11 -12.34 -14.90 -79.33
N SER A 12 -12.82 -14.62 -78.13
CA SER A 12 -12.85 -13.26 -77.58
C SER A 12 -11.45 -12.84 -77.12
N LYS A 13 -10.78 -12.00 -77.92
CA LYS A 13 -9.52 -11.35 -77.54
C LYS A 13 -9.78 -10.48 -76.30
N PRO A 14 -9.04 -10.63 -75.19
CA PRO A 14 -9.26 -9.79 -74.03
C PRO A 14 -8.80 -8.37 -74.36
N SER A 15 -9.73 -7.42 -74.32
CA SER A 15 -9.42 -6.02 -74.55
C SER A 15 -8.52 -5.50 -73.42
N VAL A 16 -7.66 -4.53 -73.72
CA VAL A 16 -6.70 -3.94 -72.75
C VAL A 16 -7.38 -3.51 -71.45
N ARG A 17 -8.65 -3.08 -71.54
CA ARG A 17 -9.49 -2.73 -70.37
C ARG A 17 -9.72 -3.90 -69.42
N GLN A 18 -9.94 -5.11 -69.92
CA GLN A 18 -10.12 -6.31 -69.07
C GLN A 18 -8.82 -6.70 -68.36
N ARG A 19 -7.66 -6.53 -69.01
CA ARG A 19 -6.36 -6.75 -68.37
C ARG A 19 -6.10 -5.72 -67.27
N ILE A 20 -6.43 -4.45 -67.51
CA ILE A 20 -6.32 -3.38 -66.50
C ILE A 20 -7.22 -3.68 -65.30
N LEU A 21 -8.47 -4.10 -65.52
CA LEU A 21 -9.40 -4.47 -64.45
C LEU A 21 -8.90 -5.67 -63.63
N LEU A 22 -8.31 -6.68 -64.28
CA LEU A 22 -7.71 -7.82 -63.60
C LEU A 22 -6.55 -7.41 -62.70
N VAL A 23 -5.64 -6.57 -63.20
CA VAL A 23 -4.50 -6.08 -62.41
C VAL A 23 -4.97 -5.26 -61.22
N LEU A 24 -5.99 -4.41 -61.40
CA LEU A 24 -6.56 -3.61 -60.31
C LEU A 24 -7.18 -4.50 -59.22
N ALA A 25 -7.94 -5.51 -59.62
CA ALA A 25 -8.61 -6.42 -58.69
C ALA A 25 -7.62 -7.25 -57.87
N VAL A 26 -6.56 -7.76 -58.51
CA VAL A 26 -5.49 -8.51 -57.84
C VAL A 26 -4.72 -7.62 -56.87
N GLY A 27 -4.39 -6.39 -57.27
CA GLY A 27 -3.71 -5.43 -56.39
C GLY A 27 -4.56 -5.09 -55.15
N PHE A 28 -5.86 -4.90 -55.32
CA PHE A 28 -6.78 -4.61 -54.23
C PHE A 28 -6.93 -5.79 -53.25
N ALA A 29 -6.99 -7.02 -53.78
CA ALA A 29 -7.05 -8.24 -52.96
C ALA A 29 -5.79 -8.40 -52.08
N ILE A 30 -4.60 -8.21 -52.66
CA ILE A 30 -3.33 -8.32 -51.93
C ILE A 30 -3.20 -7.22 -50.85
N ALA A 31 -3.57 -5.98 -51.18
CA ALA A 31 -3.58 -4.88 -50.24
C ALA A 31 -4.58 -5.10 -49.09
N GLY A 32 -5.75 -5.66 -49.38
CA GLY A 32 -6.75 -6.01 -48.37
C GLY A 32 -6.26 -7.07 -47.40
N ILE A 33 -5.65 -8.15 -47.92
CA ILE A 33 -5.13 -9.26 -47.11
C ILE A 33 -3.98 -8.80 -46.21
N THR A 34 -3.03 -8.03 -46.75
CA THR A 34 -1.88 -7.53 -45.96
C THR A 34 -2.34 -6.60 -44.84
N ARG A 35 -3.28 -5.70 -45.11
CA ARG A 35 -3.87 -4.80 -44.10
C ARG A 35 -4.63 -5.58 -43.02
N PHE A 36 -5.36 -6.63 -43.40
CA PHE A 36 -6.11 -7.46 -42.45
C PHE A 36 -5.19 -8.26 -41.52
N LEU A 37 -4.13 -8.86 -42.05
CA LEU A 37 -3.14 -9.60 -41.25
C LEU A 37 -2.38 -8.67 -40.29
N HIS A 38 -2.03 -7.47 -40.74
CA HIS A 38 -1.32 -6.49 -39.93
C HIS A 38 -2.17 -5.96 -38.76
N VAL A 39 -3.47 -5.75 -38.98
CA VAL A 39 -4.41 -5.34 -37.91
C VAL A 39 -4.61 -6.46 -36.89
N LYS A 40 -4.66 -7.73 -37.34
CA LYS A 40 -4.76 -8.87 -36.42
C LYS A 40 -3.48 -9.07 -35.59
N SER A 41 -2.29 -8.85 -36.16
CA SER A 41 -1.03 -9.00 -35.43
C SER A 41 -0.77 -7.91 -34.40
N GLN A 42 -1.43 -6.75 -34.51
CA GLN A 42 -1.33 -5.68 -33.52
C GLN A 42 -2.22 -5.90 -32.27
N ALA A 43 -2.94 -7.02 -32.18
CA ALA A 43 -3.56 -7.46 -30.93
C ALA A 43 -2.50 -8.01 -29.94
N SER A 44 -1.44 -7.23 -29.69
CA SER A 44 -0.58 -7.46 -28.53
C SER A 44 -1.35 -6.96 -27.31
N ASN A 45 -1.88 -7.91 -26.55
CA ASN A 45 -2.46 -7.67 -25.24
C ASN A 45 -1.40 -7.04 -24.36
N THR A 46 -1.36 -5.70 -24.33
CA THR A 46 -0.58 -4.95 -23.35
C THR A 46 -1.26 -5.17 -22.01
N VAL A 47 -0.87 -6.25 -21.34
CA VAL A 47 -1.22 -6.47 -19.94
C VAL A 47 -0.56 -5.33 -19.18
N LYS A 48 -1.36 -4.34 -18.79
CA LYS A 48 -0.93 -3.28 -17.88
C LYS A 48 -0.62 -3.96 -16.55
N THR A 49 0.65 -4.23 -16.30
CA THR A 49 1.14 -4.64 -14.99
C THR A 49 0.89 -3.50 -14.02
N VAL A 50 -0.14 -3.66 -13.21
CA VAL A 50 -0.41 -2.76 -12.09
C VAL A 50 0.71 -2.98 -11.08
N THR A 51 1.66 -2.05 -11.04
CA THR A 51 2.71 -2.03 -10.03
C THR A 51 2.07 -1.66 -8.69
N ILE A 52 1.87 -2.66 -7.84
CA ILE A 52 1.40 -2.45 -6.47
C ILE A 52 2.57 -1.81 -5.70
N PRO A 53 2.36 -0.66 -5.04
CA PRO A 53 3.41 -0.02 -4.26
C PRO A 53 3.81 -0.93 -3.09
N THR A 54 5.09 -1.29 -3.02
CA THR A 54 5.64 -2.08 -1.91
C THR A 54 5.61 -1.25 -0.64
N ILE A 55 4.75 -1.62 0.32
CA ILE A 55 4.67 -0.98 1.63
C ILE A 55 5.96 -1.29 2.39
N LYS A 56 6.81 -0.27 2.59
CA LYS A 56 8.01 -0.38 3.43
C LYS A 56 7.65 0.01 4.86
N THR A 57 7.42 -0.96 5.72
CA THR A 57 7.17 -0.73 7.14
C THR A 57 8.50 -0.50 7.84
N VAL A 58 8.77 0.74 8.25
CA VAL A 58 9.94 1.05 9.08
C VAL A 58 9.58 0.72 10.53
N THR A 59 10.27 -0.26 11.11
CA THR A 59 10.14 -0.59 12.53
C THR A 59 11.16 0.21 13.33
N ALA A 60 10.69 1.22 14.05
CA ALA A 60 11.50 1.93 15.02
C ALA A 60 11.19 1.40 16.42
N LEU A 61 12.21 0.93 17.14
CA LEU A 61 12.08 0.60 18.56
C LEU A 61 12.04 1.93 19.35
N GLY A 62 10.84 2.35 19.72
CA GLY A 62 10.62 3.50 20.60
C GLY A 62 10.43 3.08 22.05
N ARG A 63 10.61 4.03 22.98
CA ARG A 63 10.22 3.88 24.38
C ARG A 63 9.00 4.76 24.65
N LEU A 64 8.04 4.24 25.41
CA LEU A 64 6.92 5.03 25.90
C LEU A 64 7.35 5.81 27.13
N GLU A 65 7.12 7.12 27.10
CA GLU A 65 7.31 7.99 28.26
C GLU A 65 5.96 8.56 28.72
N PRO A 66 5.80 8.84 30.02
CA PRO A 66 4.63 9.55 30.52
C PRO A 66 4.48 10.89 29.82
N LYS A 67 3.25 11.25 29.43
CA LYS A 67 2.96 12.60 28.86
C LYS A 67 3.23 13.74 29.85
N GLY A 68 3.29 13.43 31.15
CA GLY A 68 3.50 14.37 32.24
C GLY A 68 4.79 14.11 33.01
N GLN A 69 4.92 14.74 34.18
CA GLN A 69 6.10 14.61 35.03
C GLN A 69 5.99 13.41 35.99
N VAL A 70 7.11 12.77 36.26
CA VAL A 70 7.24 11.76 37.30
C VAL A 70 7.83 12.41 38.55
N ILE A 71 7.01 12.56 39.60
CA ILE A 71 7.44 13.14 40.88
C ILE A 71 7.77 12.01 41.84
N LYS A 72 9.04 11.92 42.26
CA LYS A 72 9.47 10.97 43.31
C LYS A 72 9.28 11.66 44.66
N LEU A 73 8.32 11.19 45.44
CA LEU A 73 8.02 11.72 46.76
C LEU A 73 8.93 11.07 47.80
N SER A 74 9.35 11.83 48.80
CA SER A 74 10.15 11.35 49.93
C SER A 74 9.64 12.01 51.21
N ALA A 75 9.64 11.26 52.31
CA ALA A 75 9.22 11.81 53.60
C ALA A 75 10.30 12.78 54.13
N PRO A 76 9.91 13.90 54.76
CA PRO A 76 10.86 14.84 55.37
C PRO A 76 11.77 14.12 56.37
N ALA A 77 13.08 14.20 56.14
CA ALA A 77 14.06 13.60 57.03
C ALA A 77 14.25 14.50 58.26
N SER A 78 13.85 14.02 59.44
CA SER A 78 14.36 14.55 60.70
C SER A 78 15.74 13.96 60.99
N SER A 79 16.56 14.63 61.81
CA SER A 79 17.92 14.18 62.17
C SER A 79 17.98 12.73 62.73
N GLN A 80 16.85 12.17 63.17
CA GLN A 80 16.68 10.82 63.71
C GLN A 80 16.03 9.82 62.72
N GLY A 81 15.91 10.17 61.42
CA GLY A 81 15.49 9.25 60.36
C GLY A 81 14.14 9.56 59.72
N SER A 82 13.85 8.86 58.60
CA SER A 82 12.67 9.05 57.74
C SER A 82 11.87 7.74 57.64
N ARG A 83 11.20 7.35 58.74
CA ARG A 83 10.38 6.12 58.81
C ARG A 83 8.89 6.45 58.71
N VAL A 84 8.21 5.93 57.69
CA VAL A 84 6.74 6.05 57.53
C VAL A 84 6.03 5.15 58.55
N GLU A 85 4.95 5.66 59.15
CA GLU A 85 4.12 4.92 60.11
C GLU A 85 2.91 4.27 59.42
N THR A 86 2.21 5.01 58.56
CA THR A 86 1.04 4.49 57.84
C THR A 86 0.97 5.06 56.44
N LEU A 87 0.63 4.22 55.46
CA LEU A 87 0.33 4.61 54.09
C LEU A 87 -1.18 4.67 53.90
N LEU A 88 -1.69 5.78 53.35
CA LEU A 88 -3.13 6.04 53.17
C LEU A 88 -3.62 5.79 51.75
N VAL A 89 -2.72 5.37 50.85
CA VAL A 89 -2.99 5.17 49.41
C VAL A 89 -2.39 3.86 48.92
N ASN A 90 -2.97 3.31 47.85
CA ASN A 90 -2.49 2.10 47.20
C ASN A 90 -1.80 2.40 45.87
N GLU A 91 -1.04 1.45 45.35
CA GLU A 91 -0.45 1.55 44.02
C GLU A 91 -1.54 1.70 42.94
N GLY A 92 -1.31 2.59 41.97
CA GLY A 92 -2.28 2.91 40.93
C GLY A 92 -3.45 3.80 41.39
N PHE A 93 -3.49 4.21 42.66
CA PHE A 93 -4.51 5.13 43.17
C PHE A 93 -4.31 6.55 42.62
N LYS A 94 -5.40 7.18 42.17
CA LYS A 94 -5.38 8.58 41.70
C LYS A 94 -5.39 9.50 42.91
N VAL A 95 -4.41 10.41 42.97
CA VAL A 95 -4.26 11.38 44.06
C VAL A 95 -4.41 12.80 43.53
N ASN A 96 -4.95 13.69 44.36
CA ASN A 96 -5.04 15.12 44.06
C ASN A 96 -3.90 15.89 44.75
N ALA A 97 -3.59 17.09 44.26
CA ALA A 97 -2.60 17.96 44.89
C ALA A 97 -3.03 18.31 46.33
N GLY A 98 -2.10 18.21 47.27
CA GLY A 98 -2.34 18.51 48.69
C GLY A 98 -3.00 17.37 49.49
N GLN A 99 -3.32 16.24 48.86
CA GLN A 99 -3.88 15.08 49.57
C GLN A 99 -2.80 14.41 50.44
N ALA A 100 -3.15 14.09 51.70
CA ALA A 100 -2.29 13.30 52.58
C ALA A 100 -2.20 11.84 52.07
N ILE A 101 -0.99 11.39 51.72
CA ILE A 101 -0.74 10.05 51.20
C ILE A 101 -0.10 9.10 52.23
N ALA A 102 0.57 9.64 53.25
CA ALA A 102 1.24 8.87 54.29
C ALA A 102 1.38 9.71 55.56
N THR A 103 1.44 9.03 56.71
CA THR A 103 1.73 9.64 58.02
C THR A 103 3.05 9.10 58.58
N ARG A 104 3.72 9.93 59.39
CA ARG A 104 5.02 9.63 59.99
C ARG A 104 4.99 9.95 61.48
N LYS A 105 5.49 9.05 62.32
CA LYS A 105 5.72 9.33 63.74
C LYS A 105 6.99 10.14 63.94
N LEU A 106 6.90 11.25 64.67
CA LEU A 106 8.06 11.96 65.16
C LEU A 106 8.55 11.26 66.44
N GLN A 107 9.70 10.61 66.38
CA GLN A 107 10.34 10.05 67.57
C GLN A 107 11.05 11.19 68.31
N SER A 108 10.46 11.65 69.42
CA SER A 108 11.09 12.57 70.36
C SER A 108 12.25 11.87 71.07
N ALA A 109 13.37 12.56 71.24
CA ALA A 109 14.47 12.10 72.08
C ALA A 109 13.95 11.87 73.51
N ASP A 110 14.29 10.73 74.09
CA ASP A 110 13.95 10.41 75.47
C ASP A 110 14.73 11.37 76.40
N PRO A 111 14.08 12.11 77.32
CA PRO A 111 14.79 12.97 78.27
C PRO A 111 15.77 12.21 79.18
N ALA A 112 15.79 10.87 79.15
CA ALA A 112 16.77 10.04 79.84
C ALA A 112 18.19 10.09 79.24
N ASP A 113 18.39 10.55 78.00
CA ASP A 113 19.71 10.66 77.35
C ASP A 113 20.43 12.01 77.64
N MET A 114 19.93 12.81 78.59
CA MET A 114 20.52 14.11 78.98
C MET A 114 21.25 14.11 80.34
N PHE A 115 21.55 12.95 80.93
CA PHE A 115 22.41 12.84 82.12
C PHE A 115 23.50 11.79 81.94
#